data_AF-A0A969HVR4-F1
#
_entry.id   AF-A0A969HVR4-F1
#
_cell.length_a   1.000
_cell.length_b   1.000
_cell.length_c   1.000
_cell.angle_alpha   90.00
_cell.angle_beta   90.00
_cell.angle_gamma   90.00
#
_symmetry.space_group_name_H-M   'P 1'
#
loop_
_entity.id
_entity.type
_entity.pdbx_description
1 polymer ?
#
loop_
_entity_poly.entity_id
_entity_poly.type
_entity_poly.pdbx_seq_one_letter_code
_entity_poly.pdbx_strand_id
1 'polypeptide(L)'
;VMRRALGLSYFLSTAGYLLFSGTDVFLVALLLVMLAHMGGSVNWVYSTALLQIEVPDALRGRIFSIEYALLMFVTALSSYFTGLASDAGLSLQWLAVALSLTFLLPGCVLTLVLWRSRGASNDTR
;
A
#
# COMPACT_ATOMS: atom_id res chain seq x y z
N VAL A 1 -17.15 5.21 2.63
CA VAL A 1 -16.69 4.76 1.28
C VAL A 1 -15.17 4.73 1.22
N MET A 2 -14.47 5.83 1.54
CA MET A 2 -12.99 5.93 1.55
C MET A 2 -12.27 4.76 2.21
N ARG A 3 -12.61 4.41 3.46
CA ARG A 3 -11.96 3.30 4.19
C ARG A 3 -12.05 1.94 3.45
N ARG A 4 -13.15 1.64 2.76
CA ARG A 4 -13.29 0.39 1.99
C ARG A 4 -12.44 0.39 0.73
N ALA A 5 -12.44 1.52 0.02
CA ALA A 5 -11.61 1.67 -1.17
C ALA A 5 -10.11 1.65 -0.82
N LEU A 6 -9.71 2.19 0.34
CA LEU A 6 -8.36 2.06 0.92
C LEU A 6 -7.97 0.59 1.13
N GLY A 7 -8.87 -0.25 1.65
CA GLY A 7 -8.63 -1.70 1.78
C GLY A 7 -8.45 -2.39 0.44
N LEU A 8 -9.33 -2.10 -0.53
CA LEU A 8 -9.27 -2.68 -1.88
C LEU A 8 -8.05 -2.24 -2.68
N SER A 9 -7.55 -1.02 -2.46
CA SER A 9 -6.41 -0.50 -3.20
C SER A 9 -5.12 -1.26 -2.93
N TYR A 10 -4.94 -1.82 -1.73
CA TYR A 10 -3.79 -2.68 -1.43
C TYR A 10 -3.76 -3.93 -2.32
N PHE A 11 -4.91 -4.59 -2.51
CA PHE A 11 -5.01 -5.77 -3.38
C PHE A 11 -4.80 -5.41 -4.85
N LEU A 12 -5.28 -4.23 -5.29
CA LEU A 12 -5.04 -3.74 -6.63
C LEU A 12 -3.54 -3.51 -6.88
N SER A 13 -2.84 -2.88 -5.94
CA SER A 13 -1.39 -2.71 -5.99
C SER A 13 -0.64 -4.04 -6.01
N THR A 14 -1.01 -4.99 -5.13
CA THR A 14 -0.43 -6.33 -5.13
C THR A 14 -0.63 -7.01 -6.47
N ALA A 15 -1.85 -7.04 -7.00
CA ALA A 15 -2.16 -7.72 -8.25
C ALA A 15 -1.34 -7.15 -9.42
N GLY A 16 -1.25 -5.81 -9.53
CA GLY A 16 -0.46 -5.17 -10.57
C GLY A 16 1.03 -5.51 -10.50
N TYR A 17 1.66 -5.38 -9.32
CA TYR A 17 3.09 -5.69 -9.17
C TYR A 17 3.41 -7.18 -9.26
N LEU A 18 2.52 -8.04 -8.79
CA LEU A 18 2.70 -9.49 -8.86
C LEU A 18 2.63 -9.98 -10.31
N LEU A 19 1.64 -9.51 -11.09
CA LEU A 19 1.55 -9.83 -12.51
C LEU A 19 2.73 -9.23 -13.31
N PHE A 20 3.19 -8.03 -12.93
CA PHE A 20 4.36 -7.40 -13.54
C PHE A 20 5.61 -8.26 -13.38
N SER A 21 5.79 -8.91 -12.23
CA SER A 21 6.97 -9.73 -11.95
C SER A 21 7.17 -10.92 -12.89
N GLY A 22 6.11 -11.40 -13.55
CA GLY A 22 6.15 -12.54 -14.48
C GLY A 22 6.03 -12.14 -15.95
N THR A 23 6.12 -10.86 -16.29
CA THR A 23 5.90 -10.36 -17.65
C THR A 23 7.21 -9.91 -18.30
N ASP A 24 7.53 -10.44 -19.48
CA ASP A 24 8.66 -9.99 -20.31
C ASP A 24 8.24 -9.03 -21.45
N VAL A 25 6.93 -8.82 -21.63
CA VAL A 25 6.38 -7.95 -22.68
C VAL A 25 6.30 -6.51 -22.18
N PHE A 26 7.11 -5.62 -22.77
CA PHE A 26 7.23 -4.21 -22.36
C PHE A 26 5.89 -3.47 -22.21
N LEU A 27 5.00 -3.58 -23.20
CA LEU A 27 3.70 -2.89 -23.16
C LEU A 27 2.81 -3.40 -22.02
N VAL A 28 2.82 -4.71 -21.78
CA VAL A 28 2.06 -5.33 -20.69
C VAL A 28 2.64 -4.90 -19.34
N ALA A 29 3.96 -4.84 -19.22
CA ALA A 29 4.64 -4.36 -18.02
C ALA A 29 4.24 -2.91 -17.68
N LEU A 30 4.18 -2.00 -18.66
CA LEU A 30 3.72 -0.63 -18.46
C LEU A 30 2.29 -0.56 -17.91
N LEU A 31 1.37 -1.32 -18.51
CA LEU A 31 -0.04 -1.35 -18.08
C LEU A 31 -0.19 -1.91 -16.66
N LEU A 32 0.56 -2.94 -16.32
CA LEU A 32 0.54 -3.54 -14.98
C LEU A 32 1.13 -2.63 -13.92
N VAL A 33 2.23 -1.93 -14.22
CA VAL A 33 2.81 -0.92 -13.34
C VAL A 33 1.85 0.27 -13.17
N MET A 34 1.18 0.70 -14.24
CA MET A 34 0.14 1.73 -14.17
C MET A 34 -1.00 1.30 -13.24
N LEU A 35 -1.51 0.08 -13.39
CA LEU A 35 -2.55 -0.48 -12.54
C LEU A 35 -2.11 -0.53 -11.06
N ALA A 36 -0.87 -0.96 -10.81
CA ALA A 36 -0.32 -0.99 -9.47
C ALA A 36 -0.22 0.41 -8.85
N HIS A 37 0.19 1.41 -9.64
CA HIS A 37 0.25 2.81 -9.21
C HIS A 37 -1.13 3.41 -8.95
N MET A 38 -2.16 3.03 -9.72
CA MET A 38 -3.54 3.47 -9.44
C MET A 38 -3.99 3.04 -8.03
N GLY A 39 -3.68 1.80 -7.63
CA GLY A 39 -3.90 1.34 -6.25
C GLY A 39 -3.10 2.18 -5.24
N GLY A 40 -1.82 2.42 -5.52
CA GLY A 40 -0.98 3.29 -4.70
C GLY A 40 -1.53 4.71 -4.53
N SER A 41 -2.05 5.32 -5.60
CA SER A 41 -2.65 6.66 -5.57
C SER A 41 -3.92 6.71 -4.72
N VAL A 42 -4.80 5.70 -4.84
CA VAL A 42 -5.98 5.59 -3.97
C VAL A 42 -5.56 5.47 -2.51
N ASN A 43 -4.56 4.64 -2.23
CA ASN A 43 -4.03 4.48 -0.88
C ASN A 43 -3.53 5.81 -0.30
N TRP A 44 -2.66 6.50 -1.03
CA TRP A 44 -2.09 7.78 -0.61
C TRP A 44 -3.15 8.84 -0.35
N VAL A 45 -4.06 9.05 -1.30
CA VAL A 45 -5.07 10.11 -1.21
C VAL A 45 -6.05 9.83 -0.07
N TYR A 46 -6.53 8.60 0.07
CA TYR A 46 -7.48 8.28 1.13
C TYR A 46 -6.84 8.18 2.51
N SER A 47 -5.60 7.71 2.65
CA SER A 47 -4.92 7.69 3.95
C SER A 47 -4.70 9.11 4.48
N THR A 48 -4.18 9.99 3.63
CA THR A 48 -3.92 11.39 3.99
C THR A 48 -5.22 12.15 4.24
N ALA A 49 -6.25 12.00 3.40
CA ALA A 49 -7.55 12.64 3.62
C ALA A 49 -8.22 12.18 4.92
N LEU A 50 -8.18 10.87 5.23
CA LEU A 50 -8.71 10.36 6.50
C LEU A 50 -7.93 10.92 7.69
N LEU A 51 -6.61 10.99 7.60
CA LEU A 51 -5.78 11.56 8.66
C LEU A 51 -6.09 13.04 8.89
N GLN A 52 -6.32 13.82 7.84
CA GLN A 52 -6.71 15.24 7.95
C GLN A 52 -8.02 15.45 8.69
N ILE A 53 -8.98 14.54 8.50
CA ILE A 53 -10.31 14.60 9.12
C ILE A 53 -10.25 14.19 10.60
N GLU A 54 -9.44 13.20 10.96
CA GLU A 54 -9.35 12.65 12.31
C GLU A 54 -8.44 13.47 13.24
N VAL A 55 -7.49 14.23 12.69
CA VAL A 55 -6.47 14.94 13.46
C VAL A 55 -6.90 16.38 13.80
N PRO A 56 -6.84 16.78 15.09
CA PRO A 56 -7.09 18.17 15.50
C PRO A 56 -6.14 19.17 14.84
N ASP A 57 -6.63 20.36 14.51
CA ASP A 57 -5.87 21.41 13.81
C ASP A 57 -4.53 21.74 14.48
N ALA A 58 -4.50 21.81 15.83
CA ALA A 58 -3.30 22.11 16.61
C ALA A 58 -2.18 21.05 16.48
N LEU A 59 -2.53 19.81 16.15
CA LEU A 59 -1.58 18.70 16.02
C LEU A 59 -1.31 18.30 14.58
N ARG A 60 -2.08 18.81 13.61
CA ARG A 60 -2.02 18.43 12.20
C ARG A 60 -0.59 18.49 11.65
N GLY A 61 0.08 19.63 11.78
CA GLY A 61 1.46 19.77 11.28
C GLY A 61 2.45 18.79 11.91
N ARG A 62 2.32 18.50 13.22
CA ARG A 62 3.22 17.55 13.91
C ARG A 62 2.99 16.11 13.45
N ILE A 63 1.74 15.73 13.29
CA ILE A 63 1.37 14.38 12.86
C ILE A 63 1.77 14.14 11.41
N PHE A 64 1.55 15.10 10.50
CA PHE A 64 2.00 15.00 9.12
C PHE A 64 3.52 14.94 8.99
N SER A 65 4.28 15.67 9.81
CA SER A 65 5.74 15.57 9.82
C SER A 65 6.23 14.18 10.26
N ILE A 66 5.60 13.58 11.29
CA ILE A 66 5.94 12.22 11.74
C ILE A 66 5.56 11.18 10.69
N GLU A 67 4.38 11.29 10.10
CA GLU A 67 3.93 10.42 9.00
C GLU A 67 4.92 10.45 7.83
N TYR A 68 5.30 11.65 7.38
CA TYR A 68 6.23 11.81 6.27
C TYR A 68 7.64 11.31 6.62
N ALA A 69 8.12 11.58 7.84
CA ALA A 69 9.40 11.05 8.31
C ALA A 69 9.42 9.52 8.33
N LEU A 70 8.33 8.88 8.79
CA LEU A 70 8.19 7.43 8.76
C LEU A 70 8.12 6.89 7.33
N LEU A 71 7.39 7.55 6.43
CA LEU A 71 7.33 7.19 5.01
C LEU A 71 8.73 7.23 4.38
N MET A 72 9.49 8.31 4.59
CA MET A 72 10.85 8.44 4.07
C MET A 72 11.77 7.37 4.64
N PHE A 73 11.69 7.11 5.95
CA PHE A 73 12.47 6.08 6.62
C PHE A 73 12.20 4.69 6.06
N VAL A 74 10.92 4.30 5.91
CA VAL A 74 10.52 3.01 5.33
C VAL A 74 10.93 2.90 3.87
N THR A 75 10.84 3.99 3.10
CA THR A 75 11.26 4.02 1.68
C THR A 75 12.78 3.83 1.55
N ALA A 76 13.56 4.49 2.41
CA ALA A 76 15.01 4.34 2.45
C ALA A 76 15.40 2.91 2.85
N LEU A 77 14.75 2.34 3.88
CA LEU A 77 14.99 0.98 4.33
C LEU A 77 14.63 -0.06 3.24
N SER A 78 13.48 0.14 2.57
CA SER A 78 13.04 -0.71 1.46
C SER A 78 14.04 -0.68 0.31
N SER A 79 14.51 0.51 -0.08
CA SER A 79 15.51 0.68 -1.15
C SER A 79 16.85 0.05 -0.78
N TYR A 80 17.30 0.25 0.46
CA TYR A 80 18.53 -0.34 0.97
C TYR A 80 18.50 -1.87 0.93
N PHE A 81 17.44 -2.50 1.47
CA PHE A 81 17.33 -3.96 1.46
C PHE A 81 17.13 -4.52 0.06
N THR A 82 16.41 -3.81 -0.82
CA THR A 82 16.24 -4.22 -2.22
C THR A 82 17.58 -4.21 -2.95
N GLY A 83 18.40 -3.17 -2.74
CA GLY A 83 19.76 -3.09 -3.28
C GLY A 83 20.64 -4.22 -2.74
N LEU A 84 20.69 -4.40 -1.42
CA LEU A 84 21.45 -5.47 -0.78
C LEU A 84 21.07 -6.86 -1.32
N ALA A 85 19.77 -7.11 -1.50
CA ALA A 85 19.27 -8.38 -2.00
C ALA A 85 19.62 -8.58 -3.49
N SER A 86 19.55 -7.51 -4.29
CA SER A 86 20.00 -7.52 -5.69
C SER A 86 21.50 -7.82 -5.78
N ASP A 87 22.32 -7.20 -4.93
CA ASP A 87 23.77 -7.42 -4.88
C ASP A 87 24.14 -8.85 -4.44
N ALA A 88 23.30 -9.47 -3.61
CA ALA A 88 23.40 -10.87 -3.22
C ALA A 88 22.99 -11.86 -4.33
N GLY A 89 22.57 -11.37 -5.50
CA GLY A 89 22.20 -12.17 -6.66
C GLY A 89 20.74 -12.64 -6.71
N LEU A 90 19.86 -12.10 -5.86
CA LEU A 90 18.42 -12.35 -6.01
C LEU A 90 17.90 -11.71 -7.30
N SER A 91 17.16 -12.48 -8.08
CA SER A 91 16.55 -11.95 -9.32
C SER A 91 15.57 -10.82 -9.00
N LEU A 92 15.53 -9.79 -9.85
CA LEU A 92 14.56 -8.69 -9.77
C LEU A 92 13.10 -9.17 -9.75
N GLN A 93 12.80 -10.30 -10.41
CA GLN A 93 11.47 -10.92 -10.42
C GLN A 93 11.05 -11.35 -9.01
N TRP A 94 11.89 -12.13 -8.32
CA TRP A 94 11.65 -12.54 -6.93
C TRP A 94 11.59 -11.35 -5.96
N LEU A 95 12.37 -10.30 -6.19
CA LEU A 95 12.29 -9.07 -5.40
C LEU A 95 10.94 -8.35 -5.60
N ALA A 96 10.48 -8.24 -6.86
CA ALA A 96 9.17 -7.68 -7.17
C ALA A 96 8.02 -8.48 -6.54
N VAL A 97 8.10 -9.82 -6.59
CA VAL A 97 7.16 -10.71 -5.88
C VAL A 97 7.19 -10.42 -4.38
N ALA A 98 8.36 -10.47 -3.74
CA ALA A 98 8.51 -10.26 -2.32
C ALA A 98 7.95 -8.91 -1.86
N LEU A 99 8.28 -7.83 -2.58
CA LEU A 99 7.77 -6.49 -2.30
C LEU A 99 6.24 -6.41 -2.52
N SER A 100 5.71 -7.01 -3.58
CA SER A 100 4.25 -7.00 -3.85
C SER A 100 3.44 -7.69 -2.76
N LEU A 101 3.97 -8.77 -2.16
CA LEU A 101 3.32 -9.50 -1.07
C LEU A 101 3.24 -8.69 0.22
N THR A 102 4.13 -7.71 0.43
CA THR A 102 4.07 -6.85 1.62
C THR A 102 2.77 -6.03 1.68
N PHE A 103 2.17 -5.71 0.53
CA PHE A 103 0.88 -4.99 0.45
C PHE A 103 -0.31 -5.86 0.90
N LEU A 104 -0.21 -7.20 0.88
CA LEU A 104 -1.28 -8.09 1.33
C LEU A 104 -1.55 -7.96 2.83
N LEU A 105 -0.50 -7.80 3.64
CA LEU A 105 -0.64 -7.66 5.09
C LEU A 105 -1.55 -6.48 5.49
N PRO A 106 -1.26 -5.22 5.11
CA PRO A 106 -2.14 -4.10 5.44
C PRO A 106 -3.50 -4.21 4.75
N GLY A 107 -3.57 -4.73 3.51
CA GLY A 107 -4.84 -4.95 2.81
C GLY A 107 -5.77 -5.91 3.55
N CYS A 108 -5.25 -7.06 3.99
CA CYS A 108 -5.98 -8.05 4.79
C CYS A 108 -6.39 -7.49 6.14
N VAL A 109 -5.46 -6.89 6.90
CA VAL A 109 -5.74 -6.34 8.23
C VAL A 109 -6.85 -5.29 8.15
N LEU A 110 -6.73 -4.33 7.24
CA LEU A 110 -7.70 -3.25 7.10
C LEU A 110 -9.07 -3.78 6.66
N THR A 111 -9.11 -4.71 5.70
CA THR A 111 -10.37 -5.31 5.23
C THR A 111 -11.07 -6.10 6.33
N LEU A 112 -10.31 -6.88 7.12
CA LEU A 112 -10.85 -7.62 8.26
C LEU A 112 -11.39 -6.71 9.36
N VAL A 113 -10.66 -5.63 9.70
CA VAL A 113 -11.11 -4.62 10.68
C VAL A 113 -12.42 -3.96 10.22
N LEU A 114 -12.51 -3.60 8.94
CA LEU A 114 -13.70 -2.98 8.35
C LEU A 114 -14.88 -3.95 8.18
N TRP A 115 -14.61 -5.25 8.06
CA TRP A 115 -15.66 -6.27 8.02
C TRP A 115 -16.25 -6.49 9.42
N ARG A 116 -15.42 -6.56 10.46
CA ARG A 116 -15.86 -6.71 11.86
C ARG A 116 -16.71 -5.53 12.34
N SER A 117 -16.37 -4.30 11.96
CA SER A 117 -17.16 -3.12 12.35
C SER A 117 -18.57 -3.07 11.74
N ARG A 118 -18.83 -3.81 10.66
CA ARG A 118 -20.20 -3.94 10.09
C ARG A 118 -21.07 -4.86 10.95
N GLY A 119 -20.52 -5.96 11.46
CA GLY A 119 -21.25 -6.91 12.31
C GLY A 119 -21.77 -6.27 13.59
N ALA A 120 -20.96 -5.45 14.25
CA ALA A 120 -21.33 -4.76 15.48
C ALA A 120 -22.47 -3.71 15.29
N SER A 121 -22.60 -3.12 14.11
CA SER A 121 -23.67 -2.15 13.81
C SER A 121 -25.02 -2.78 13.46
N ASN A 122 -25.01 -4.08 13.12
CA ASN A 122 -26.21 -4.81 12.68
C ASN A 122 -26.91 -5.54 13.83
N ASP A 123 -26.23 -5.66 14.98
CA ASP A 123 -26.72 -6.32 16.20
C ASP A 123 -27.43 -5.35 17.17
N THR A 124 -27.43 -4.05 16.84
CA THR A 124 -28.05 -2.97 17.64
C THR A 124 -29.31 -2.38 17.01
N ARG A 125 -29.90 -3.07 16.02
CA ARG A 125 -31.18 -2.75 15.38
C ARG A 125 -32.13 -3.93 15.48
#